data_AF-A0A248RAY6-F1
#
_entry.id   AF-A0A248RAY6-F1
#
_cell.length_a   1.000
_cell.length_b   1.000
_cell.length_c   1.000
_cell.angle_alpha   90.00
_cell.angle_beta   90.00
_cell.angle_gamma   90.00
#
_symmetry.space_group_name_H-M   'P 1'
#
loop_
_entity.id
_entity.type
_entity.pdbx_description
1 polymer ?
#
loop_
_entity_poly.entity_id
_entity_poly.type
_entity_poly.pdbx_seq_one_letter_code
_entity_poly.pdbx_strand_id
1 'polypeptide(L)' 'MIVSYDIYLENYIHLNDASFAKLPEAYAIFDPIVDVMPVIPVFFLLLAFVWQAAVSFR' A
#
# COMPACT_ATOMS: atom_id res chain seq x y z
N MET A 1 -28.63 12.31 12.03
CA MET A 1 -28.71 11.11 11.17
C MET A 1 -28.04 11.35 9.82
N ILE A 2 -28.35 12.43 9.11
CA ILE A 2 -27.73 12.79 7.82
C ILE A 2 -26.23 13.13 7.97
N VAL A 3 -25.87 13.96 8.96
CA VAL A 3 -24.47 14.34 9.26
C VAL A 3 -23.54 13.15 9.46
N SER A 4 -24.00 12.07 10.10
CA SER A 4 -23.16 10.88 10.28
C SER A 4 -22.90 10.16 8.96
N TYR A 5 -23.90 10.07 8.07
CA TYR A 5 -23.77 9.42 6.77
C TYR A 5 -22.77 10.15 5.86
N ASP A 6 -22.79 11.49 5.87
CA ASP A 6 -21.85 12.32 5.11
C ASP A 6 -20.40 12.09 5.58
N ILE A 7 -20.18 11.98 6.89
CA ILE A 7 -18.87 11.67 7.47
C ILE A 7 -18.38 10.26 7.07
N TYR A 8 -19.26 9.26 7.00
CA TYR A 8 -18.88 7.92 6.54
C TYR A 8 -18.52 7.90 5.05
N LEU A 9 -19.26 8.66 4.23
CA LEU A 9 -19.00 8.78 2.81
C LEU A 9 -17.67 9.51 2.53
N GLU A 10 -17.41 10.60 3.25
CA GLU A 10 -16.17 11.37 3.14
C GLU A 10 -14.93 10.55 3.57
N ASN A 11 -15.04 9.80 4.67
CA ASN A 11 -13.99 8.87 5.09
C ASN A 11 -13.80 7.72 4.09
N TYR A 12 -14.88 7.20 3.52
CA TYR A 12 -14.78 6.17 2.49
C TYR A 12 -14.05 6.72 1.25
N ILE A 13 -14.40 7.91 0.77
CA ILE A 13 -13.72 8.56 -0.36
C ILE A 13 -12.23 8.73 -0.04
N HIS A 14 -11.87 9.27 1.14
CA HIS A 14 -10.48 9.45 1.56
C HIS A 14 -9.70 8.12 1.71
N LEU A 15 -10.38 7.00 2.02
CA LEU A 15 -9.77 5.67 2.05
C LEU A 15 -9.62 5.04 0.65
N ASN A 16 -10.48 5.41 -0.30
CA ASN A 16 -10.42 4.97 -1.70
C ASN A 16 -9.49 5.85 -2.56
N ASP A 17 -9.13 7.04 -2.08
CA ASP A 17 -8.17 7.96 -2.69
C ASP A 17 -6.71 7.47 -2.58
N ALA A 18 -6.49 6.17 -2.37
CA ALA A 18 -5.25 5.48 -2.68
C ALA A 18 -4.98 5.41 -4.20
N SER A 19 -5.31 6.49 -4.93
CA SER A 19 -4.94 6.69 -6.31
C SER A 19 -3.48 7.13 -6.35
N PHE A 20 -2.64 6.32 -6.99
CA PHE A 20 -1.27 6.74 -7.32
C PHE A 20 -1.40 7.91 -8.27
N ALA A 21 -1.10 9.11 -7.77
CA ALA A 21 -0.96 10.28 -8.62
C ALA A 21 0.11 9.97 -9.68
N LYS A 22 -0.16 10.36 -10.93
CA LYS A 22 0.77 10.13 -12.03
C LYS A 22 2.13 10.74 -11.68
N LEU A 23 3.21 9.99 -11.88
CA LEU A 23 4.54 10.52 -11.65
C LEU A 23 4.83 11.69 -12.60
N PRO A 24 5.71 12.64 -12.22
CA PRO A 24 6.21 13.63 -13.15
C PRO A 24 6.82 12.97 -14.39
N GLU A 25 6.81 13.65 -15.54
CA GLU A 25 7.21 13.06 -16.84
C GLU A 25 8.61 12.42 -16.84
N ALA A 26 9.56 13.00 -16.12
CA ALA A 26 10.91 12.45 -15.97
C ALA A 26 10.96 11.09 -15.24
N TYR A 27 9.93 10.76 -14.47
CA TYR A 27 9.83 9.53 -13.67
C TYR A 27 8.79 8.54 -14.20
N ALA A 28 8.09 8.86 -15.30
CA ALA A 28 7.05 7.99 -15.87
C ALA A 28 7.56 6.58 -16.24
N ILE A 29 8.85 6.43 -16.54
CA ILE A 29 9.48 5.11 -16.80
C ILE A 29 9.44 4.21 -15.55
N PHE A 30 9.36 4.80 -14.35
CA PHE A 30 9.30 4.09 -13.08
C PHE A 30 7.87 3.85 -12.57
N ASP A 31 6.83 4.23 -13.32
CA ASP A 31 5.43 3.93 -12.99
C ASP A 31 5.25 2.45 -12.59
N PRO A 32 5.78 1.46 -13.35
CA PRO A 32 5.62 0.04 -12.98
C PRO A 32 6.28 -0.35 -11.64
N ILE A 33 7.32 0.36 -11.20
CA ILE A 33 7.99 0.10 -9.91
C ILE A 33 7.15 0.67 -8.77
N VAL A 34 6.62 1.88 -8.95
CA VAL A 34 5.77 2.54 -7.95
C VAL A 34 4.48 1.76 -7.73
N ASP A 35 3.91 1.17 -8.78
CA ASP A 35 2.73 0.31 -8.68
C ASP A 35 2.95 -0.92 -7.78
N VAL A 36 4.19 -1.41 -7.68
CA VAL A 36 4.56 -2.58 -6.86
C VAL A 36 5.00 -2.17 -5.44
N MET A 37 5.43 -0.92 -5.22
CA MET A 37 5.93 -0.43 -3.93
C MET A 37 4.99 -0.70 -2.72
N PRO A 38 3.64 -0.62 -2.84
CA PRO A 38 2.73 -0.86 -1.72
C PRO A 38 2.79 -2.28 -1.15
N VAL A 39 3.34 -3.26 -1.90
CA VAL A 39 3.46 -4.65 -1.43
C VAL A 39 4.68 -4.87 -0.53
N ILE A 40 5.63 -3.91 -0.47
CA ILE A 40 6.87 -4.02 0.31
C ILE A 40 6.65 -4.40 1.79
N PRO A 41 5.66 -3.84 2.53
CA PRO A 41 5.39 -4.25 3.91
C PRO A 41 5.07 -5.75 4.05
N VAL A 42 4.37 -6.33 3.07
CA VAL A 42 4.07 -7.78 3.06
C VAL A 42 5.35 -8.58 2.86
N PHE A 43 6.27 -8.13 2.02
CA PHE A 43 7.57 -8.80 1.87
C PHE A 43 8.40 -8.79 3.15
N PHE A 44 8.33 -7.75 3.98
CA PHE A 44 9.01 -7.76 5.28
C PHE A 44 8.41 -8.79 6.25
N LEU A 45 7.08 -8.94 6.25
CA LEU A 45 6.42 -10.01 7.00
C LEU A 45 6.89 -11.39 6.51
N LEU A 46 6.88 -11.63 5.20
CA LEU A 46 7.35 -12.89 4.61
C LEU A 46 8.83 -13.13 4.90
N LEU A 47 9.65 -12.08 4.87
CA LEU A 47 11.07 -12.15 5.20
C LEU A 47 11.30 -12.61 6.63
N ALA A 48 10.44 -12.25 7.59
CA ALA A 48 10.53 -12.76 8.95
C ALA A 48 10.37 -14.29 9.00
N PHE A 49 9.46 -14.86 8.20
CA PHE A 49 9.30 -16.32 8.09
C PHE A 49 10.47 -16.98 7.35
N VAL A 50 10.98 -16.35 6.30
CA VAL A 50 12.18 -16.83 5.58
C VAL A 50 13.38 -16.85 6.54
N TRP A 51 13.57 -15.79 7.32
CA TRP A 51 14.62 -15.71 8.32
C TRP A 51 14.46 -16.79 9.38
N GLN A 52 13.25 -16.95 9.94
CA GLN A 52 12.95 -17.99 10.91
C GLN A 52 13.19 -19.40 10.35
N ALA A 53 12.78 -19.68 9.11
CA ALA A 53 13.05 -20.95 8.44
C ALA A 53 14.57 -21.19 8.27
N ALA A 54 15.34 -20.16 7.91
CA ALA A 54 16.80 -20.25 7.78
C ALA A 54 17.51 -20.57 9.10
N VAL A 55 16.90 -20.21 10.23
CA VAL A 55 17.39 -20.54 11.58
C VAL A 55 16.70 -21.76 12.21
N SER A 56 15.91 -22.51 11.43
CA SER A 56 15.16 -23.70 11.83
C SER A 56 14.08 -23.45 12.90
N PHE A 57 13.48 -22.25 12.92
CA PHE A 57 12.45 -21.85 13.89
C PHE A 57 12.86 -22.08 15.35
N ARG A 58 14.13 -21.80 15.65
CA ARG A 58 14.66 -21.80 17.01
C ARG A 58 14.32 -20.52 17.77
#